data_AF-A0A938C671-F1
#
_entry.id   AF-A0A938C671-F1
#
_cell.length_a   1.000
_cell.length_b   1.000
_cell.length_c   1.000
_cell.angle_alpha   90.00
_cell.angle_beta   90.00
_cell.angle_gamma   90.00
#
_symmetry.space_group_name_H-M   'P 1'
#
loop_
_entity.id
_entity.type
_entity.pdbx_description
1 polymer ?
#
loop_
_entity_poly.entity_id
_entity_poly.type
_entity_poly.pdbx_seq_one_letter_code
_entity_poly.pdbx_strand_id
1 'polypeptide(L)'
;MTVREGSLEAPTRHPLDWLNPQFYDEAAALAEMERVFDICHGCRRCVSLCNSFPTLFDLVDESSTGEVDGVDKADYWKVVDQCYLCDVCYLTKCPYVPPHPWNLDFPHLMLRGKAIQFKQGTPTRFRDVQLASTDRNGKLAGIPVVVKAVNALSRNDTVRGLLDEHLGVHKDAWLPSFSADTFRKNLTPSKPHVIRDGQRTPGKVAIFSTCYVNYNEPGIGHDLVKVLDHNEIPFVIAEKEACCGMP
;
A
#
# COMPACT_ATOMS: atom_id res chain seq x y z
N MET A 1 22.29 -25.91 -2.58
CA MET A 1 22.01 -24.63 -3.25
C MET A 1 20.99 -24.91 -4.33
N THR A 2 19.79 -24.37 -4.20
CA THR A 2 18.71 -24.58 -5.17
C THR A 2 19.11 -23.99 -6.53
N VAL A 3 18.97 -24.79 -7.59
CA VAL A 3 19.52 -24.56 -8.95
C VAL A 3 18.60 -23.62 -9.77
N ARG A 4 17.81 -22.78 -9.12
CA ARG A 4 16.85 -21.89 -9.78
C ARG A 4 17.19 -20.45 -9.42
N GLU A 5 17.53 -19.67 -10.44
CA GLU A 5 17.87 -18.27 -10.31
C GLU A 5 16.64 -17.44 -9.89
N GLY A 6 16.93 -16.32 -9.21
CA GLY A 6 16.02 -15.37 -8.53
C GLY A 6 14.53 -15.36 -8.89
N SER A 7 13.69 -15.40 -7.85
CA SER A 7 12.25 -15.08 -7.87
C SER A 7 11.31 -16.11 -8.55
N LEU A 8 11.76 -17.35 -8.76
CA LEU A 8 10.90 -18.45 -9.24
C LEU A 8 10.17 -19.22 -8.12
N GLU A 9 10.55 -18.99 -6.86
CA GLU A 9 9.90 -19.53 -5.67
C GLU A 9 9.36 -18.37 -4.84
N ALA A 10 8.31 -18.64 -4.06
CA ALA A 10 7.77 -17.64 -3.14
C ALA A 10 8.85 -17.27 -2.10
N PRO A 11 9.17 -15.98 -1.92
CA PRO A 11 10.21 -15.58 -0.98
C PRO A 11 9.76 -15.81 0.47
N THR A 12 10.73 -16.10 1.34
CA THR A 12 10.47 -16.21 2.78
C THR A 12 10.41 -14.82 3.39
N ARG A 13 9.25 -14.39 3.88
CA ARG A 13 9.10 -13.10 4.55
C ARG A 13 9.13 -13.25 6.07
N HIS A 14 10.08 -12.57 6.70
CA HIS A 14 10.16 -12.49 8.15
C HIS A 14 9.17 -11.43 8.68
N PRO A 15 8.56 -11.64 9.86
CA PRO A 15 7.76 -10.62 10.51
C PRO A 15 8.57 -9.35 10.77
N LEU A 16 7.92 -8.19 10.63
CA LEU A 16 8.51 -6.91 10.96
C LEU A 16 8.73 -6.81 12.48
N ASP A 17 9.96 -6.53 12.90
CA ASP A 17 10.31 -6.44 14.33
C ASP A 17 9.97 -5.07 14.93
N TRP A 18 8.71 -4.63 14.79
CA TRP A 18 8.26 -3.28 15.14
C TRP A 18 8.15 -3.03 16.66
N LEU A 19 8.19 -4.10 17.46
CA LEU A 19 8.19 -4.03 18.92
C LEU A 19 9.58 -3.77 19.50
N ASN A 20 10.62 -3.98 18.70
CA ASN A 20 11.99 -3.73 19.09
C ASN A 20 12.22 -2.22 19.29
N PRO A 21 12.78 -1.76 20.42
CA PRO A 21 13.03 -0.34 20.66
C PRO A 21 13.89 0.31 19.56
N GLN A 22 14.80 -0.46 18.95
CA GLN A 22 15.69 -0.04 17.87
C GLN A 22 14.96 0.14 16.54
N PHE A 23 13.70 -0.33 16.41
CA PHE A 23 12.91 -0.16 15.18
C PHE A 23 12.77 1.32 14.78
N TYR A 24 12.65 2.22 15.76
CA TYR A 24 12.52 3.66 15.54
C TYR A 24 13.86 4.41 15.62
N ASP A 25 14.98 3.71 15.73
CA ASP A 25 16.31 4.34 15.71
C ASP A 25 16.66 4.78 14.28
N GLU A 26 16.81 6.09 14.10
CA GLU A 26 17.04 6.71 12.80
C GLU A 26 18.42 6.35 12.23
N ALA A 27 19.47 6.36 13.05
CA ALA A 27 20.82 6.05 12.61
C ALA A 27 20.93 4.61 12.10
N ALA A 28 20.31 3.66 12.81
CA ALA A 28 20.22 2.26 12.39
C ALA A 28 19.33 2.07 11.15
N ALA A 29 18.31 2.92 10.93
CA ALA A 29 17.52 2.90 9.72
C ALA A 29 18.33 3.41 8.52
N LEU A 30 19.03 4.53 8.67
CA LEU A 30 19.88 5.11 7.63
C LEU A 30 21.04 4.18 7.26
N ALA A 31 21.65 3.50 8.23
CA ALA A 31 22.69 2.51 7.98
C ALA A 31 22.16 1.31 7.15
N GLU A 32 20.95 0.85 7.45
CA GLU A 32 20.32 -0.22 6.68
C GLU A 32 19.85 0.25 5.29
N MET A 33 19.40 1.51 5.17
CA MET A 33 19.11 2.14 3.87
C MET A 33 20.36 2.19 3.01
N GLU A 34 21.50 2.65 3.55
CA GLU A 34 22.78 2.68 2.82
C GLU A 34 23.14 1.30 2.27
N ARG A 35 23.09 0.25 3.11
CA ARG A 35 23.36 -1.14 2.69
C ARG A 35 22.41 -1.62 1.59
N VAL A 36 21.11 -1.38 1.75
CA VAL A 36 20.11 -1.84 0.79
C VAL A 36 20.18 -1.04 -0.51
N PHE A 37 20.45 0.26 -0.43
CA PHE A 37 20.58 1.16 -1.56
C PHE A 37 21.80 0.82 -2.40
N ASP A 38 22.92 0.46 -1.77
CA ASP A 38 24.13 -0.03 -2.44
C ASP A 38 23.84 -1.29 -3.26
N ILE A 39 23.17 -2.28 -2.65
CA ILE A 39 22.74 -3.50 -3.34
C ILE A 39 21.76 -3.18 -4.50
N CYS A 40 20.82 -2.26 -4.27
CA CYS A 40 19.85 -1.85 -5.29
C CYS A 40 20.54 -1.13 -6.46
N HIS A 41 21.50 -0.24 -6.17
CA HIS A 41 22.28 0.50 -7.16
C HIS A 41 23.12 -0.44 -8.02
N GLY A 42 23.75 -1.46 -7.44
CA GLY A 42 24.51 -2.45 -8.20
C GLY A 42 23.66 -3.32 -9.14
N CYS A 43 22.36 -3.48 -8.85
CA CYS A 43 21.48 -4.40 -9.57
C CYS A 43 20.50 -3.70 -10.54
N ARG A 44 19.95 -2.55 -10.15
CA ARG A 44 18.98 -1.70 -10.88
C ARG A 44 17.73 -2.36 -11.48
N ARG A 45 17.48 -3.66 -11.22
CA ARG A 45 16.35 -4.43 -11.80
C ARG A 45 14.97 -3.87 -11.49
N CYS A 46 14.84 -3.09 -10.41
CA CYS A 46 13.56 -2.56 -9.94
C CYS A 46 13.19 -1.18 -10.51
N VAL A 47 14.04 -0.58 -11.37
CA VAL A 47 13.88 0.79 -11.88
C VAL A 47 12.48 1.11 -12.41
N SER A 48 11.84 0.17 -13.09
CA SER A 48 10.52 0.38 -13.72
C SER A 48 9.32 0.06 -12.84
N LEU A 49 9.51 -0.28 -11.55
CA LEU A 49 8.41 -0.73 -10.68
C LEU A 49 7.66 0.41 -9.98
N CYS A 50 8.40 1.37 -9.45
CA CYS A 50 7.86 2.55 -8.78
C CYS A 50 8.92 3.65 -8.73
N ASN A 51 8.53 4.84 -8.30
CA ASN A 51 9.40 6.01 -8.36
C ASN A 51 10.54 6.01 -7.31
N SER A 52 10.51 5.12 -6.30
CA SER A 52 11.64 4.99 -5.35
C SER A 52 12.95 4.65 -6.03
N PHE A 53 12.93 3.77 -7.03
CA PHE A 53 14.16 3.29 -7.65
C PHE A 53 14.80 4.32 -8.60
N PRO A 54 14.05 4.97 -9.51
CA PRO A 54 14.58 6.12 -10.25
C PRO A 54 15.12 7.20 -9.33
N THR A 55 14.36 7.62 -8.30
CA THR A 55 14.85 8.61 -7.33
C THR A 55 16.16 8.19 -6.65
N LEU A 56 16.28 6.92 -6.24
CA LEU A 56 17.53 6.41 -5.68
C LEU A 56 18.67 6.48 -6.70
N PHE A 57 18.44 6.03 -7.92
CA PHE A 57 19.49 5.94 -8.93
C PHE A 57 19.93 7.32 -9.41
N ASP A 58 19.01 8.27 -9.58
CA ASP A 58 19.32 9.66 -9.90
C ASP A 58 20.18 10.29 -8.80
N LEU A 59 19.82 10.10 -7.52
CA LEU A 59 20.63 10.59 -6.40
C LEU A 59 22.07 10.05 -6.42
N VAL A 60 22.23 8.78 -6.77
CA VAL A 60 23.56 8.15 -6.84
C VAL A 60 24.33 8.61 -8.09
N ASP A 61 23.67 8.65 -9.25
CA ASP A 61 24.30 9.03 -10.52
C ASP A 61 24.72 10.51 -10.54
N GLU A 62 24.01 11.37 -9.82
CA GLU A 62 24.33 12.79 -9.64
C GLU A 62 25.30 13.05 -8.46
N SER A 63 25.67 12.00 -7.71
CA SER A 63 26.58 12.10 -6.57
C SER A 63 28.03 12.33 -7.02
N SER A 64 28.86 12.86 -6.12
CA SER A 64 30.27 13.14 -6.44
C SER A 64 31.12 11.90 -6.72
N THR A 65 30.72 10.73 -6.21
CA THR A 65 31.44 9.45 -6.36
C THR A 65 30.80 8.56 -7.42
N GLY A 66 29.56 8.83 -7.81
CA GLY A 66 28.74 7.91 -8.62
C GLY A 66 28.26 6.69 -7.84
N GLU A 67 28.48 6.68 -6.52
CA GLU A 67 28.18 5.58 -5.61
C GLU A 67 27.33 6.10 -4.43
N VAL A 68 26.76 5.18 -3.64
CA VAL A 68 25.84 5.50 -2.54
C VAL A 68 26.52 6.31 -1.43
N ASP A 69 27.84 6.14 -1.24
CA ASP A 69 28.63 6.89 -0.26
C ASP A 69 28.71 8.40 -0.54
N GLY A 70 28.49 8.81 -1.79
CA GLY A 70 28.44 10.20 -2.22
C GLY A 70 27.08 10.86 -2.03
N VAL A 71 26.04 10.13 -1.62
CA VAL A 71 24.68 10.64 -1.42
C VAL A 71 24.51 11.17 -0.01
N ASP A 72 23.92 12.36 0.14
CA ASP A 72 23.56 12.89 1.46
C ASP A 72 22.51 11.97 2.11
N LYS A 73 22.76 11.53 3.35
CA LYS A 73 21.83 10.67 4.10
C LYS A 73 20.46 11.33 4.30
N ALA A 74 20.39 12.66 4.31
CA ALA A 74 19.13 13.39 4.36
C ALA A 74 18.26 13.12 3.11
N ASP A 75 18.87 12.79 1.97
CA ASP A 75 18.17 12.53 0.72
C ASP A 75 17.63 11.10 0.61
N TYR A 76 18.05 10.18 1.49
CA TYR A 76 17.46 8.84 1.56
C TYR A 76 15.95 8.87 1.81
N TRP A 77 15.47 9.89 2.54
CA TRP A 77 14.05 10.10 2.78
C TRP A 77 13.25 10.36 1.50
N LYS A 78 13.87 10.94 0.45
CA LYS A 78 13.22 11.11 -0.85
C LYS A 78 12.86 9.75 -1.47
N VAL A 79 13.72 8.74 -1.30
CA VAL A 79 13.47 7.36 -1.76
C VAL A 79 12.32 6.73 -0.97
N VAL A 80 12.31 6.93 0.35
CA VAL A 80 11.25 6.46 1.26
C VAL A 80 9.89 7.02 0.85
N ASP A 81 9.81 8.32 0.54
CA ASP A 81 8.57 9.01 0.20
C ASP A 81 7.92 8.42 -1.06
N GLN A 82 8.72 7.97 -2.03
CA GLN A 82 8.25 7.40 -3.29
C GLN A 82 7.80 5.93 -3.21
N CYS A 83 7.94 5.27 -2.05
CA CYS A 83 7.57 3.86 -1.92
C CYS A 83 6.06 3.70 -1.67
N TYR A 84 5.40 2.92 -2.51
CA TYR A 84 3.95 2.64 -2.41
C TYR A 84 3.60 1.42 -1.55
N LEU A 85 4.59 0.74 -0.98
CA LEU A 85 4.40 -0.45 -0.13
C LEU A 85 3.59 -1.58 -0.82
N CYS A 86 3.75 -1.73 -2.13
CA CYS A 86 3.03 -2.74 -2.92
C CYS A 86 3.68 -4.13 -2.93
N ASP A 87 4.85 -4.27 -2.31
CA ASP A 87 5.66 -5.49 -2.23
C ASP A 87 6.12 -6.14 -3.55
N VAL A 88 5.80 -5.57 -4.71
CA VAL A 88 6.13 -6.15 -6.02
C VAL A 88 7.63 -6.37 -6.20
N CYS A 89 8.46 -5.41 -5.73
CA CYS A 89 9.93 -5.54 -5.80
C CYS A 89 10.44 -6.73 -4.99
N TYR A 90 9.87 -6.97 -3.81
CA TYR A 90 10.22 -8.08 -2.93
C TYR A 90 9.68 -9.41 -3.45
N LEU A 91 8.39 -9.47 -3.79
CA LEU A 91 7.71 -10.72 -4.13
C LEU A 91 8.12 -11.30 -5.48
N THR A 92 8.48 -10.44 -6.45
CA THR A 92 8.56 -10.88 -7.86
C THR A 92 9.83 -10.49 -8.60
N LYS A 93 10.68 -9.62 -8.06
CA LYS A 93 11.81 -9.03 -8.81
C LYS A 93 13.16 -9.17 -8.15
N CYS A 94 13.23 -9.03 -6.83
CA CYS A 94 14.49 -9.00 -6.11
C CYS A 94 15.08 -10.42 -5.99
N PRO A 95 16.30 -10.66 -6.51
CA PRO A 95 16.97 -11.95 -6.36
C PRO A 95 17.65 -12.13 -4.98
N TYR A 96 17.64 -11.08 -4.15
CA TYR A 96 18.41 -10.99 -2.91
C TYR A 96 17.55 -11.04 -1.63
N VAL A 97 16.28 -11.42 -1.79
CA VAL A 97 15.37 -11.74 -0.69
C VAL A 97 15.74 -13.08 -0.04
N PRO A 98 15.30 -13.38 1.20
CA PRO A 98 15.51 -14.68 1.81
C PRO A 98 15.10 -15.85 0.89
N PRO A 99 15.91 -16.92 0.85
CA PRO A 99 17.01 -17.26 1.78
C PRO A 99 18.38 -16.67 1.40
N HIS A 100 18.46 -15.72 0.47
CA HIS A 100 19.72 -15.08 0.10
C HIS A 100 20.36 -14.40 1.33
N PRO A 101 21.69 -14.52 1.55
CA PRO A 101 22.37 -14.00 2.74
C PRO A 101 22.24 -12.48 2.93
N TRP A 102 21.95 -11.72 1.87
CA TRP A 102 21.73 -10.29 1.95
C TRP A 102 20.38 -9.90 2.57
N ASN A 103 19.42 -10.83 2.65
CA ASN A 103 18.13 -10.66 3.32
C ASN A 103 17.47 -9.30 3.01
N LEU A 104 17.37 -8.95 1.73
CA LEU A 104 16.91 -7.63 1.32
C LEU A 104 15.38 -7.56 1.37
N ASP A 105 14.83 -6.70 2.24
CA ASP A 105 13.39 -6.40 2.30
C ASP A 105 13.16 -4.89 2.16
N PHE A 106 13.20 -4.43 0.90
CA PHE A 106 13.04 -3.01 0.57
C PHE A 106 11.71 -2.44 1.07
N PRO A 107 10.54 -3.09 0.84
CA PRO A 107 9.27 -2.55 1.33
C PRO A 107 9.21 -2.41 2.87
N HIS A 108 9.70 -3.40 3.62
CA HIS A 108 9.73 -3.28 5.09
C HIS A 108 10.68 -2.19 5.58
N LEU A 109 11.81 -1.98 4.89
CA LEU A 109 12.72 -0.88 5.20
C LEU A 109 12.07 0.49 4.92
N MET A 110 11.35 0.62 3.81
CA MET A 110 10.61 1.85 3.49
C MET A 110 9.46 2.08 4.47
N LEU A 111 8.76 1.02 4.89
CA LEU A 111 7.74 1.08 5.95
C LEU A 111 8.35 1.57 7.27
N ARG A 112 9.51 1.05 7.67
CA ARG A 112 10.26 1.52 8.85
C ARG A 112 10.60 3.00 8.73
N GLY A 113 11.09 3.43 7.56
CA GLY A 113 11.38 4.84 7.29
C GLY A 113 10.14 5.74 7.45
N LYS A 114 9.01 5.37 6.83
CA LYS A 114 7.75 6.10 6.97
C LYS A 114 7.24 6.12 8.43
N ALA A 115 7.44 5.04 9.19
CA ALA A 115 7.07 4.98 10.60
C ALA A 115 7.91 5.93 11.47
N ILE A 116 9.21 6.05 11.19
CA ILE A 116 10.11 7.01 11.86
C ILE A 116 9.67 8.45 11.56
N GLN A 117 9.50 8.79 10.27
CA GLN A 117 9.00 10.09 9.81
C GLN A 117 7.69 10.46 10.51
N PHE A 118 6.72 9.54 10.55
CA PHE A 118 5.43 9.76 11.19
C PHE A 118 5.55 10.03 12.69
N LYS A 119 6.44 9.32 13.39
CA LYS A 119 6.66 9.46 14.83
C LYS A 119 7.36 10.77 15.19
N GLN A 120 8.35 11.17 14.41
CA GLN A 120 9.09 12.43 14.61
C GLN A 120 8.25 13.66 14.22
N GLY A 121 7.31 13.48 13.29
CA GLY A 121 6.40 14.51 12.81
C GLY A 121 6.96 15.21 11.58
N THR A 122 6.44 14.85 10.40
CA THR A 122 6.75 15.52 9.14
C THR A 122 5.94 16.81 8.98
N PRO A 123 6.39 17.76 8.13
CA PRO A 123 5.57 18.91 7.73
C PRO A 123 4.22 18.51 7.13
N THR A 124 4.15 17.33 6.52
CA THR A 124 2.94 16.77 5.89
C THR A 124 2.06 15.98 6.85
N ARG A 125 2.41 15.88 8.13
CA ARG A 125 1.70 15.03 9.11
C ARG A 125 0.19 15.26 9.12
N PHE A 126 -0.26 16.51 9.02
CA PHE A 126 -1.70 16.80 8.95
C PHE A 126 -2.34 16.15 7.71
N ARG A 127 -1.80 16.40 6.51
CA ARG A 127 -2.23 15.75 5.27
C ARG A 127 -2.23 14.23 5.43
N ASP A 128 -1.12 13.66 5.87
CA ASP A 128 -0.91 12.22 5.91
C ASP A 128 -1.91 11.55 6.86
N VAL A 129 -2.11 12.10 8.06
CA VAL A 129 -3.13 11.63 9.01
C VAL A 129 -4.53 11.73 8.41
N GLN A 130 -4.86 12.87 7.78
CA GLN A 130 -6.20 13.10 7.27
C GLN A 130 -6.52 12.20 6.08
N LEU A 131 -5.61 12.05 5.12
CA LEU A 131 -5.82 11.25 3.92
C LEU A 131 -5.74 9.74 4.21
N ALA A 132 -4.83 9.30 5.09
CA ALA A 132 -4.70 7.89 5.45
C ALA A 132 -5.83 7.38 6.36
N SER A 133 -6.61 8.28 7.00
CA SER A 133 -7.78 7.93 7.82
C SER A 133 -9.02 7.60 6.96
N THR A 134 -8.85 6.75 5.97
CA THR A 134 -9.83 6.33 4.96
C THR A 134 -11.13 5.77 5.56
N ASP A 135 -11.10 4.95 6.61
CA ASP A 135 -12.32 4.45 7.26
C ASP A 135 -13.13 5.56 7.91
N ARG A 136 -12.46 6.47 8.62
CA ARG A 136 -13.09 7.66 9.20
C ARG A 136 -13.69 8.53 8.09
N ASN A 137 -12.91 8.78 7.03
CA ASN A 137 -13.33 9.60 5.91
C ASN A 137 -14.52 8.99 5.19
N GLY A 138 -14.50 7.69 4.90
CA GLY A 138 -15.59 6.96 4.26
C GLY A 138 -16.87 6.95 5.09
N LYS A 139 -16.77 6.75 6.42
CA LYS A 139 -17.93 6.82 7.33
C LYS A 139 -18.58 8.20 7.36
N LEU A 140 -17.79 9.27 7.30
CA LEU A 140 -18.30 10.64 7.31
C LEU A 140 -18.83 11.08 5.93
N ALA A 141 -18.05 10.83 4.87
CA ALA A 141 -18.39 11.21 3.51
C ALA A 141 -19.56 10.39 2.94
N GLY A 142 -19.75 9.15 3.40
CA GLY A 142 -20.87 8.29 3.00
C GLY A 142 -22.21 8.62 3.66
N ILE A 143 -22.29 9.60 4.58
CA ILE A 143 -23.56 9.99 5.20
C ILE A 143 -24.50 10.57 4.11
N PRO A 144 -25.80 10.17 4.09
CA PRO A 144 -26.77 10.76 3.18
C PRO A 144 -26.76 12.29 3.26
N VAL A 145 -26.92 12.95 2.11
CA VAL A 145 -26.75 14.41 1.93
C VAL A 145 -25.28 14.87 1.97
N VAL A 146 -24.46 14.44 2.94
CA VAL A 146 -23.02 14.78 3.00
C VAL A 146 -22.30 14.31 1.74
N VAL A 147 -22.59 13.09 1.27
CA VAL A 147 -22.00 12.53 0.05
C VAL A 147 -22.18 13.43 -1.17
N LYS A 148 -23.34 14.09 -1.29
CA LYS A 148 -23.65 14.97 -2.43
C LYS A 148 -22.78 16.21 -2.39
N ALA A 149 -22.60 16.80 -1.21
CA ALA A 149 -21.73 17.95 -1.01
C ALA A 149 -20.26 17.57 -1.27
N VAL A 150 -19.78 16.49 -0.67
CA VAL A 150 -18.38 16.04 -0.83
C VAL A 150 -18.06 15.76 -2.30
N ASN A 151 -18.92 15.02 -3.01
CA ASN A 151 -18.71 14.70 -4.42
C ASN A 151 -18.84 15.93 -5.34
N ALA A 152 -19.64 16.93 -4.98
CA ALA A 152 -19.71 18.19 -5.73
C ALA A 152 -18.45 19.03 -5.52
N LEU A 153 -17.97 19.13 -4.28
CA LEU A 153 -16.75 19.86 -3.92
C LEU A 153 -15.50 19.20 -4.53
N SER A 154 -15.44 17.87 -4.59
CA SER A 154 -14.32 17.15 -5.21
C SER A 154 -14.22 17.33 -6.73
N ARG A 155 -15.23 17.94 -7.36
CA ARG A 155 -15.25 18.27 -8.80
C ARG A 155 -15.13 19.77 -9.07
N ASN A 156 -14.97 20.59 -8.03
CA ASN A 156 -14.88 22.04 -8.16
C ASN A 156 -13.41 22.47 -8.29
N ASP A 157 -13.05 23.13 -9.39
CA ASP A 157 -11.66 23.52 -9.69
C ASP A 157 -11.03 24.42 -8.63
N THR A 158 -11.80 25.31 -8.00
CA THR A 158 -11.30 26.17 -6.92
C THR A 158 -10.94 25.35 -5.69
N VAL A 159 -11.81 24.42 -5.29
CA VAL A 159 -11.53 23.49 -4.19
C VAL A 159 -10.33 22.60 -4.53
N ARG A 160 -10.23 22.11 -5.77
CA ARG A 160 -9.10 21.31 -6.24
C ARG A 160 -7.78 22.08 -6.18
N GLY A 161 -7.77 23.36 -6.55
CA GLY A 161 -6.61 24.24 -6.41
C GLY A 161 -6.16 24.40 -4.95
N LEU A 162 -7.10 24.62 -4.02
CA LEU A 162 -6.79 24.72 -2.59
C LEU A 162 -6.26 23.40 -2.00
N LEU A 163 -6.79 22.25 -2.43
CA LEU A 163 -6.31 20.94 -2.02
C LEU A 163 -4.89 20.66 -2.54
N ASP A 164 -4.58 21.11 -3.74
CA ASP A 164 -3.23 21.01 -4.32
C ASP A 164 -2.23 21.84 -3.48
N GLU A 165 -2.54 23.12 -3.25
CA GLU A 165 -1.67 24.03 -2.52
C GLU A 165 -1.42 23.60 -1.06
N HIS A 166 -2.46 23.18 -0.35
CA HIS A 166 -2.36 22.91 1.10
C HIS A 166 -2.11 21.44 1.45
N LEU A 167 -2.60 20.51 0.62
CA LEU A 167 -2.53 19.08 0.88
C LEU A 167 -1.72 18.34 -0.20
N GLY A 168 -1.14 19.01 -1.19
CA GLY A 168 -0.32 18.37 -2.22
C GLY A 168 -1.08 17.33 -3.05
N VAL A 169 -2.41 17.41 -3.10
CA VAL A 169 -3.23 16.54 -3.95
C VAL A 169 -3.43 17.26 -5.27
N HIS A 170 -2.59 16.93 -6.25
CA HIS A 170 -2.58 17.57 -7.57
C HIS A 170 -4.00 17.85 -8.08
N LYS A 171 -4.27 19.07 -8.53
CA LYS A 171 -5.62 19.53 -8.91
C LYS A 171 -6.29 18.68 -10.00
N ASP A 172 -5.48 18.09 -10.89
CA ASP A 172 -5.94 17.22 -11.98
C ASP A 172 -5.95 15.72 -11.62
N ALA A 173 -5.53 15.36 -10.40
CA ALA A 173 -5.59 13.98 -9.95
C ALA A 173 -7.04 13.46 -9.97
N TRP A 174 -7.21 12.18 -10.29
CA TRP A 174 -8.51 11.55 -10.20
C TRP A 174 -8.90 11.35 -8.73
N LEU A 175 -10.06 11.90 -8.33
CA LEU A 175 -10.66 11.66 -7.02
C LEU A 175 -11.90 10.77 -7.16
N PRO A 176 -11.90 9.57 -6.55
CA PRO A 176 -13.07 8.69 -6.60
C PRO A 176 -14.23 9.31 -5.83
N SER A 177 -15.44 9.18 -6.38
CA SER A 177 -16.66 9.63 -5.70
C SER A 177 -16.99 8.67 -4.55
N PHE A 178 -17.56 9.21 -3.48
CA PHE A 178 -18.12 8.38 -2.39
C PHE A 178 -19.55 7.94 -2.72
N SER A 179 -19.97 6.82 -2.13
CA SER A 179 -21.32 6.26 -2.21
C SER A 179 -22.05 6.38 -0.86
N ALA A 180 -23.31 6.82 -0.88
CA ALA A 180 -24.19 6.72 0.28
C ALA A 180 -24.74 5.30 0.49
N ASP A 181 -24.75 4.51 -0.58
CA ASP A 181 -25.19 3.12 -0.60
C ASP A 181 -23.94 2.23 -0.53
N THR A 182 -23.37 2.12 0.66
CA THR A 182 -22.15 1.34 0.88
C THR A 182 -22.42 -0.15 0.69
N PHE A 183 -21.39 -0.89 0.25
CA PHE A 183 -21.51 -2.32 -0.03
C PHE A 183 -22.01 -3.09 1.19
N ARG A 184 -21.41 -2.86 2.36
CA ARG A 184 -21.78 -3.57 3.60
C ARG A 184 -23.20 -3.28 4.06
N LYS A 185 -23.68 -2.05 3.89
CA LYS A 185 -25.04 -1.67 4.29
C LYS A 185 -26.11 -2.32 3.42
N ASN A 186 -25.82 -2.51 2.13
CA ASN A 186 -26.77 -3.02 1.14
C ASN A 186 -26.45 -4.45 0.69
N LEU A 187 -25.63 -5.18 1.45
CA LEU A 187 -25.26 -6.54 1.10
C LEU A 187 -26.46 -7.49 1.27
N THR A 188 -26.69 -8.33 0.26
CA THR A 188 -27.54 -9.50 0.39
C THR A 188 -26.74 -10.66 1.02
N PRO A 189 -27.21 -11.26 2.14
CA PRO A 189 -26.53 -12.40 2.75
C PRO A 189 -26.41 -13.59 1.79
N SER A 190 -25.38 -14.41 1.99
CA SER A 190 -25.21 -15.64 1.22
C SER A 190 -26.44 -16.56 1.38
N LYS A 191 -26.92 -17.11 0.27
CA LYS A 191 -27.89 -18.21 0.30
C LYS A 191 -27.23 -19.45 0.94
N PRO A 192 -28.03 -20.37 1.52
CA PRO A 192 -27.53 -21.58 2.16
C PRO A 192 -27.12 -22.64 1.12
N HIS A 193 -26.19 -22.28 0.24
CA HIS A 193 -25.63 -23.20 -0.76
C HIS A 193 -24.80 -24.29 -0.08
N VAL A 194 -24.87 -25.50 -0.60
CA VAL A 194 -24.07 -26.63 -0.10
C VAL A 194 -22.61 -26.41 -0.51
N ILE A 195 -21.69 -26.45 0.47
CA ILE A 195 -20.26 -26.34 0.20
C ILE A 195 -19.81 -27.55 -0.61
N ARG A 196 -19.16 -27.31 -1.75
CA ARG A 196 -18.59 -28.35 -2.63
C ARG A 196 -17.12 -28.04 -2.89
N ASP A 197 -16.23 -28.91 -2.46
CA ASP A 197 -14.80 -28.74 -2.71
C ASP A 197 -14.51 -28.67 -4.22
N GLY A 198 -13.71 -27.68 -4.61
CA GLY A 198 -13.13 -27.61 -5.94
C GLY A 198 -11.81 -28.37 -6.01
N GLN A 199 -11.22 -28.48 -7.20
CA GLN A 199 -9.94 -29.16 -7.39
C GLN A 199 -8.79 -28.56 -6.55
N ARG A 200 -8.88 -27.26 -6.20
CA ARG A 200 -7.81 -26.50 -5.52
C ARG A 200 -8.24 -25.78 -4.25
N THR A 201 -9.54 -25.69 -3.97
CA THR A 201 -10.06 -24.86 -2.87
C THR A 201 -11.28 -25.51 -2.20
N PRO A 202 -11.59 -25.18 -0.93
CA PRO A 202 -12.74 -25.74 -0.19
C PRO A 202 -14.13 -25.24 -0.61
N GLY A 203 -14.27 -24.62 -1.78
CA GLY A 203 -15.59 -24.24 -2.33
C GLY A 203 -16.39 -23.20 -1.52
N LYS A 204 -15.73 -22.38 -0.70
CA LYS A 204 -16.37 -21.33 0.12
C LYS A 204 -15.47 -20.10 0.21
N VAL A 205 -16.06 -18.92 0.41
CA VAL A 205 -15.35 -17.64 0.32
C VAL A 205 -15.56 -16.78 1.57
N ALA A 206 -14.50 -16.14 2.05
CA ALA A 206 -14.60 -15.00 2.96
C ALA A 206 -14.29 -13.72 2.16
N ILE A 207 -15.23 -12.77 2.14
CA ILE A 207 -15.09 -11.51 1.43
C ILE A 207 -14.58 -10.45 2.38
N PHE A 208 -13.47 -9.82 1.98
CA PHE A 208 -12.96 -8.58 2.55
C PHE A 208 -13.31 -7.48 1.54
N SER A 209 -14.26 -6.60 1.88
CA SER A 209 -14.71 -5.58 0.94
C SER A 209 -13.61 -4.57 0.66
N THR A 210 -12.73 -4.32 1.62
CA THR A 210 -11.86 -3.14 1.62
C THR A 210 -12.68 -1.85 1.76
N CYS A 211 -12.03 -0.78 2.21
CA CYS A 211 -12.62 0.55 2.23
C CYS A 211 -13.05 1.04 0.84
N TYR A 212 -12.31 0.70 -0.21
CA TYR A 212 -12.58 1.25 -1.53
C TYR A 212 -13.88 0.70 -2.13
N VAL A 213 -14.06 -0.63 -2.12
CA VAL A 213 -15.34 -1.23 -2.54
C VAL A 213 -16.44 -0.79 -1.58
N ASN A 214 -16.17 -0.67 -0.28
CA ASN A 214 -17.24 -0.31 0.64
C ASN A 214 -17.76 1.12 0.45
N TYR A 215 -16.87 2.12 0.30
CA TYR A 215 -17.24 3.54 0.31
C TYR A 215 -17.25 4.22 -1.05
N ASN A 216 -16.56 3.70 -2.07
CA ASN A 216 -16.43 4.36 -3.38
C ASN A 216 -17.09 3.55 -4.49
N GLU A 217 -16.72 2.28 -4.64
CA GLU A 217 -17.16 1.41 -5.74
C GLU A 217 -17.92 0.16 -5.25
N PRO A 218 -19.08 0.32 -4.57
CA PRO A 218 -19.83 -0.80 -4.00
C PRO A 218 -20.38 -1.78 -5.04
N GLY A 219 -20.54 -1.33 -6.29
CA GLY A 219 -20.98 -2.18 -7.40
C GLY A 219 -20.09 -3.42 -7.59
N ILE A 220 -18.77 -3.27 -7.43
CA ILE A 220 -17.81 -4.37 -7.55
C ILE A 220 -18.13 -5.50 -6.56
N GLY A 221 -18.44 -5.14 -5.31
CA GLY A 221 -18.80 -6.11 -4.28
C GLY A 221 -20.14 -6.79 -4.57
N HIS A 222 -21.14 -6.03 -5.01
CA HIS A 222 -22.45 -6.59 -5.37
C HIS A 222 -22.37 -7.55 -6.55
N ASP A 223 -21.55 -7.25 -7.55
CA ASP A 223 -21.36 -8.12 -8.70
C ASP A 223 -20.59 -9.40 -8.34
N LEU A 224 -19.58 -9.30 -7.46
CA LEU A 224 -18.91 -10.49 -6.90
C LEU A 224 -19.92 -11.43 -6.22
N VAL A 225 -20.80 -10.88 -5.38
CA VAL A 225 -21.82 -11.68 -4.68
C VAL A 225 -22.80 -12.35 -5.64
N LYS A 226 -23.22 -11.67 -6.71
CA LYS A 226 -24.07 -12.28 -7.76
C LYS A 226 -23.35 -13.43 -8.47
N VAL A 227 -22.06 -13.28 -8.77
CA VAL A 227 -21.27 -14.35 -9.40
C VAL A 227 -21.14 -15.55 -8.46
N LEU A 228 -20.87 -15.33 -7.17
CA LEU A 228 -20.80 -16.40 -6.18
C LEU A 228 -22.14 -17.13 -6.05
N ASP A 229 -23.25 -16.39 -5.99
CA ASP A 229 -24.59 -16.95 -5.93
C ASP A 229 -24.96 -17.76 -7.18
N HIS A 230 -24.63 -17.26 -8.37
CA HIS A 230 -24.84 -17.97 -9.63
C HIS A 230 -24.12 -19.32 -9.69
N ASN A 231 -22.94 -19.39 -9.07
CA ASN A 231 -22.12 -20.61 -9.02
C ASN A 231 -22.40 -21.48 -7.77
N GLU A 232 -23.44 -21.18 -6.99
CA GLU A 232 -23.77 -21.89 -5.75
C GLU A 232 -22.61 -21.91 -4.73
N ILE A 233 -21.78 -20.85 -4.69
CA ILE A 233 -20.64 -20.74 -3.77
C ILE A 233 -21.07 -19.94 -2.54
N PRO A 234 -21.13 -20.56 -1.35
CA PRO A 234 -21.45 -19.84 -0.13
C PRO A 234 -20.32 -18.89 0.28
N PHE A 235 -20.70 -17.74 0.83
CA PHE A 235 -19.74 -16.74 1.30
C PHE A 235 -20.11 -16.14 2.65
N VAL A 236 -19.10 -15.58 3.32
CA VAL A 236 -19.24 -14.77 4.53
C VAL A 236 -18.52 -13.44 4.33
N ILE A 237 -18.91 -12.41 5.10
CA ILE A 237 -18.16 -11.15 5.17
C ILE A 237 -17.30 -11.16 6.42
N ALA A 238 -16.05 -10.72 6.29
CA ALA A 238 -15.20 -10.50 7.46
C ALA A 238 -15.82 -9.44 8.39
N GLU A 239 -16.17 -9.80 9.63
CA GLU A 239 -16.90 -8.90 10.53
C GLU A 239 -16.08 -7.69 10.98
N LYS A 240 -14.77 -7.87 11.20
CA LYS A 240 -13.87 -6.87 11.80
C LYS A 240 -12.86 -6.32 10.80
N GLU A 241 -13.27 -6.07 9.55
CA GLU A 241 -12.36 -5.41 8.60
C GLU A 241 -12.07 -3.97 9.05
N ALA A 242 -10.82 -3.55 8.89
CA ALA A 242 -10.38 -2.17 8.98
C ALA A 242 -9.65 -1.82 7.68
N CYS A 243 -9.87 -0.62 7.16
CA CYS A 243 -9.13 -0.17 5.99
C CYS A 243 -7.63 -0.11 6.29
N CYS A 244 -6.85 -0.75 5.41
CA CYS A 244 -5.40 -0.96 5.54
C CYS A 244 -4.97 -1.90 6.69
N GLY A 245 -5.90 -2.68 7.25
CA GLY A 245 -5.59 -3.89 8.03
C GLY A 245 -6.00 -5.15 7.28
N MET A 246 -5.42 -5.38 6.09
CA MET A 246 -5.58 -6.66 5.36
C MET A 246 -5.25 -7.84 6.29
N PRO A 247 -5.93 -8.99 6.16
CA PRO A 247 -5.79 -10.11 7.09
C PRO A 247 -4.34 -10.58 7.28
#